data_AF-A0A9X1X9R1-F1
#
_entry.id   AF-A0A9X1X9R1-F1
#
_cell.length_a   1.000
_cell.length_b   1.000
_cell.length_c   1.000
_cell.angle_alpha   90.00
_cell.angle_beta   90.00
_cell.angle_gamma   90.00
#
_symmetry.space_group_name_H-M   'P 1'
#
loop_
_entity.id
_entity.type
_entity.pdbx_description
1 polymer ?
#
loop_
_entity_poly.entity_id
_entity_poly.type
_entity_poly.pdbx_seq_one_letter_code
_entity_poly.pdbx_strand_id
1 'polypeptide(L)'
;MKAQGYLIFGLLFALLIAVFAVVNGNDVEFNYIFGTVKWPLVLIILGSAAFGGLTVGFFGILKVVQLRKKVRRLEHDLKKHETMQREVVLDKERGVEEQSQTPG
;
A
#
# COMPACT_ATOMS: atom_id res chain seq x y z
N MET A 1 17.00 -12.53 6.03
CA MET A 1 17.89 -12.67 4.86
C MET A 1 17.44 -11.89 3.62
N LYS A 2 16.15 -11.89 3.20
CA LYS A 2 15.71 -11.28 1.92
C LYS A 2 15.98 -9.77 1.79
N ALA A 3 15.76 -8.99 2.86
CA ALA A 3 15.97 -7.54 2.86
C ALA A 3 17.45 -7.12 2.68
N GLN A 4 18.39 -7.90 3.23
CA GLN A 4 19.83 -7.64 3.07
C GLN A 4 20.28 -7.80 1.61
N GLY A 5 19.73 -8.79 0.89
CA GLY A 5 19.98 -8.96 -0.55
C GLY A 5 19.54 -7.73 -1.36
N TYR A 6 18.33 -7.22 -1.11
CA TYR A 6 17.84 -6.00 -1.78
C TYR A 6 18.72 -4.77 -1.49
N LEU A 7 19.24 -4.63 -0.27
CA LEU A 7 20.15 -3.52 0.07
C LEU A 7 21.46 -3.62 -0.71
N ILE A 8 22.05 -4.81 -0.80
CA ILE A 8 23.30 -5.04 -1.53
C ILE A 8 23.10 -4.79 -3.03
N PHE A 9 22.02 -5.32 -3.60
CA PHE A 9 21.67 -5.06 -5.01
C PHE A 9 21.39 -3.59 -5.27
N GLY A 10 20.68 -2.91 -4.38
CA GLY A 10 20.42 -1.47 -4.47
C GLY A 10 21.71 -0.64 -4.43
N LEU A 11 22.66 -1.01 -3.56
CA LEU A 11 23.96 -0.36 -3.48
C LEU A 11 24.77 -0.56 -4.76
N LEU A 12 24.82 -1.77 -5.30
CA LEU A 12 25.48 -2.06 -6.58
C LEU A 12 24.85 -1.24 -7.72
N PHE A 13 23.53 -1.16 -7.76
CA PHE A 13 22.81 -0.38 -8.77
C PHE A 13 23.07 1.12 -8.64
N ALA A 14 23.10 1.66 -7.42
CA ALA A 14 23.47 3.05 -7.16
C ALA A 14 24.89 3.36 -7.62
N LEU A 15 25.82 2.43 -7.42
CA LEU A 15 27.22 2.56 -7.87
C LEU A 15 27.30 2.56 -9.40
N LEU A 16 26.52 1.71 -10.08
CA LEU A 16 26.40 1.74 -11.55
C LEU A 16 25.83 3.08 -12.04
N ILE A 17 24.77 3.58 -11.43
CA ILE A 17 24.18 4.88 -11.76
C ILE A 17 25.21 6.01 -11.58
N ALA A 18 26.00 5.98 -10.50
CA ALA A 18 27.04 6.97 -10.25
C ALA A 18 28.13 6.94 -11.34
N VAL A 19 28.57 5.75 -11.77
CA VAL A 19 29.50 5.61 -12.90
C VAL A 19 28.89 6.20 -14.18
N PHE A 20 27.63 5.89 -14.48
CA PHE A 20 26.91 6.46 -15.62
C PHE A 20 26.83 7.99 -15.55
N ALA A 21 26.58 8.55 -14.37
CA ALA A 21 26.52 9.99 -14.17
C ALA A 21 27.86 10.69 -14.41
N VAL A 22 28.98 10.05 -14.03
CA VAL A 22 30.33 10.60 -14.29
C VAL A 22 30.68 10.50 -15.77
N VAL A 23 30.47 9.33 -16.40
CA VAL A 23 30.82 9.11 -17.82
C VAL A 23 29.94 9.93 -18.76
N ASN A 24 28.66 10.07 -18.46
CA ASN A 24 27.70 10.86 -19.23
C ASN A 24 27.53 12.28 -18.69
N GLY A 25 28.40 12.73 -17.76
CA GLY A 25 28.36 14.05 -17.13
C GLY A 25 28.59 15.22 -18.09
N ASN A 26 28.58 14.98 -19.39
CA ASN A 26 28.53 16.02 -20.40
C ASN A 26 27.17 16.71 -20.30
N ASP A 27 27.20 18.02 -20.13
CA ASP A 27 25.99 18.82 -20.09
C ASP A 27 25.23 18.69 -21.41
N VAL A 28 24.04 18.10 -21.34
CA VAL A 28 23.11 18.03 -22.47
C VAL A 28 22.13 19.18 -22.33
N GLU A 29 21.89 19.85 -23.45
CA GLU A 29 20.92 20.92 -23.52
C GLU A 29 19.49 20.33 -23.42
N PHE A 30 18.81 20.62 -22.31
CA PHE A 30 17.47 20.12 -22.03
C PHE A 30 16.44 21.25 -22.10
N ASN A 31 15.49 21.13 -23.03
CA ASN A 31 14.39 22.07 -23.21
C ASN A 31 13.14 21.55 -22.50
N TYR A 32 12.67 22.28 -21.48
CA TYR A 32 11.52 21.91 -20.65
C TYR A 32 10.27 22.74 -20.94
N ILE A 33 10.09 23.15 -22.21
CA ILE A 33 8.94 23.91 -22.75
C ILE A 33 9.06 25.44 -22.59
N PHE A 34 9.54 25.94 -21.44
CA PHE A 34 9.61 27.39 -21.17
C PHE A 34 11.03 27.96 -21.06
N GLY A 35 12.02 27.14 -21.39
CA GLY A 35 13.43 27.51 -21.30
C GLY A 35 14.32 26.31 -21.49
N THR A 36 15.62 26.57 -21.46
CA THR A 36 16.64 25.56 -21.70
C THR A 36 17.66 25.58 -20.57
N VAL A 37 18.03 24.40 -20.08
CA VAL A 37 19.02 24.24 -19.02
C VAL A 37 20.03 23.18 -19.42
N LYS A 38 21.28 23.36 -19.02
CA LYS A 38 22.40 22.46 -19.32
C LYS A 38 22.73 21.61 -18.10
N TRP A 39 22.11 20.44 -18.01
CA TRP A 39 22.29 19.49 -16.90
C TRP A 39 22.59 18.10 -17.47
N PRO A 40 23.30 17.23 -16.73
CA PRO A 40 23.48 15.84 -17.11
C PRO A 40 22.14 15.12 -17.28
N LEU A 41 21.97 14.40 -18.40
CA LEU A 41 20.71 13.74 -18.77
C LEU A 41 20.25 12.72 -17.71
N VAL A 42 21.20 12.04 -17.05
CA VAL A 42 20.93 11.08 -15.99
C VAL A 42 20.16 11.71 -14.82
N LEU A 43 20.49 12.94 -14.41
CA LEU A 43 19.79 13.62 -13.31
C LEU A 43 18.31 13.89 -13.65
N ILE A 44 18.04 14.24 -14.91
CA ILE A 44 16.68 14.53 -15.39
C ILE A 44 15.85 13.24 -15.41
N ILE A 45 16.41 12.14 -15.90
CA ILE A 45 15.74 10.83 -15.93
C ILE A 45 15.47 10.33 -14.51
N LEU A 46 16.48 10.37 -13.63
CA LEU A 46 16.33 9.94 -12.24
C LEU A 46 15.31 10.80 -11.49
N GLY A 47 15.33 12.12 -11.68
CA GLY A 47 14.36 13.03 -11.08
C GLY A 47 12.93 12.73 -11.54
N SER A 48 12.74 12.49 -12.84
CA SER A 48 11.43 12.15 -13.42
C SER A 48 10.92 10.81 -12.92
N ALA A 49 11.79 9.78 -12.90
CA ALA A 49 11.47 8.46 -12.37
C ALA A 49 11.16 8.50 -10.87
N ALA A 50 11.93 9.26 -10.09
CA ALA A 50 11.68 9.48 -8.66
C ALA A 50 10.31 10.15 -8.43
N PHE A 51 9.97 11.17 -9.22
CA PHE A 51 8.65 11.81 -9.16
C PHE A 51 7.51 10.83 -9.49
N GLY A 52 7.68 10.01 -10.53
CA GLY A 52 6.73 8.96 -10.89
C GLY A 52 6.56 7.95 -9.76
N GLY A 53 7.67 7.48 -9.17
CA GLY A 53 7.67 6.56 -8.03
C GLY A 53 7.00 7.15 -6.78
N LEU A 54 7.28 8.41 -6.45
CA LEU A 54 6.62 9.13 -5.36
C LEU A 54 5.12 9.25 -5.59
N THR A 55 4.71 9.58 -6.82
CA THR A 55 3.30 9.71 -7.20
C THR A 55 2.57 8.38 -7.00
N VAL A 56 3.10 7.29 -7.57
CA VAL A 56 2.52 5.93 -7.41
C VAL A 56 2.52 5.49 -5.95
N GLY A 57 3.61 5.77 -5.22
CA GLY A 57 3.72 5.47 -3.78
C GLY A 57 2.65 6.17 -2.96
N PHE A 58 2.40 7.46 -3.22
CA PHE A 58 1.38 8.24 -2.54
C PHE A 58 -0.03 7.68 -2.80
N PHE A 59 -0.39 7.41 -4.06
CA PHE A 59 -1.65 6.76 -4.39
C PHE A 59 -1.78 5.36 -3.77
N GLY A 60 -0.67 4.61 -3.71
CA GLY A 60 -0.59 3.32 -3.04
C GLY A 60 -0.94 3.41 -1.56
N ILE A 61 -0.37 4.37 -0.83
CA ILE A 61 -0.66 4.60 0.59
C ILE A 61 -2.15 4.91 0.80
N LEU A 62 -2.72 5.81 -0.01
CA LEU A 62 -4.15 6.15 0.07
C LEU A 62 -5.02 4.91 -0.12
N LYS A 63 -4.69 4.07 -1.11
CA LYS A 63 -5.40 2.81 -1.39
C LYS A 63 -5.28 1.83 -0.23
N VAL A 64 -4.09 1.69 0.37
CA VAL A 64 -3.88 0.82 1.54
C VAL A 64 -4.70 1.30 2.74
N VAL A 65 -4.80 2.62 2.97
CA VAL A 65 -5.61 3.17 4.07
C VAL A 65 -7.10 2.88 3.85
N GLN A 66 -7.61 3.09 2.63
CA GLN A 66 -9.00 2.76 2.29
C GLN A 66 -9.28 1.27 2.48
N LEU A 67 -8.35 0.41 2.03
CA LEU A 67 -8.49 -1.02 2.15
C LEU A 67 -8.49 -1.46 3.62
N ARG A 68 -7.62 -0.89 4.46
CA ARG A 68 -7.61 -1.13 5.91
C ARG A 68 -8.93 -0.73 6.58
N LYS A 69 -9.51 0.42 6.19
CA LYS A 69 -10.84 0.84 6.68
C LYS A 69 -11.93 -0.14 6.28
N LYS A 70 -11.91 -0.62 5.02
CA LYS A 70 -12.86 -1.62 4.52
C LYS A 70 -12.75 -2.94 5.29
N VAL A 71 -11.52 -3.43 5.50
CA VAL A 71 -11.28 -4.65 6.29
C VAL A 71 -11.86 -4.52 7.70
N ARG A 72 -11.58 -3.42 8.41
CA ARG A 72 -12.13 -3.18 9.75
C ARG A 72 -13.66 -3.15 9.79
N ARG A 73 -14.29 -2.54 8.77
CA ARG A 73 -15.76 -2.51 8.67
C ARG A 73 -16.32 -3.91 8.46
N LEU A 74 -15.74 -4.69 7.55
CA LEU A 74 -16.16 -6.07 7.29
C LEU A 74 -15.98 -6.96 8.52
N GLU A 75 -14.88 -6.81 9.26
CA GLU A 75 -14.64 -7.53 10.52
C GLU A 75 -15.69 -7.18 11.58
N HIS A 76 -16.09 -5.91 11.68
CA HIS A 76 -17.13 -5.48 12.60
C HIS A 76 -18.52 -6.03 12.19
N ASP A 77 -18.85 -5.96 10.90
CA ASP A 77 -20.12 -6.49 10.38
C ASP A 77 -20.21 -8.01 10.63
N LEU A 78 -19.14 -8.77 10.41
CA LEU A 78 -19.06 -10.20 10.73
C LEU A 78 -19.34 -10.48 12.21
N LYS A 79 -18.65 -9.79 13.13
CA LYS A 79 -18.89 -9.96 14.58
C LYS A 79 -20.33 -9.66 14.98
N LYS A 80 -20.95 -8.64 14.36
CA LYS A 80 -22.35 -8.31 14.61
C LYS A 80 -23.28 -9.43 14.14
N HIS A 81 -23.02 -10.01 12.98
CA HIS A 81 -23.80 -11.14 12.48
C HIS A 81 -23.64 -12.40 13.36
N GLU A 82 -22.43 -12.69 13.83
CA GLU A 82 -22.19 -13.82 14.76
C GLU A 82 -22.92 -13.63 16.09
N THR A 83 -22.90 -12.41 16.65
CA THR A 83 -23.63 -12.11 17.90
C THR A 83 -25.14 -12.19 17.73
N MET A 84 -25.69 -11.64 16.64
CA MET A 84 -27.13 -11.75 16.34
C MET A 84 -27.55 -13.22 16.15
N GLN A 85 -26.77 -14.03 15.43
CA GLN A 85 -27.06 -15.47 15.29
C GLN A 85 -27.04 -16.18 16.64
N ARG A 86 -26.06 -15.87 17.50
CA ARG A 86 -25.96 -16.46 18.83
C ARG A 86 -27.15 -16.08 19.71
N GLU A 87 -27.59 -14.83 19.65
CA GLU A 87 -28.76 -14.36 20.39
C GLU A 87 -30.04 -15.05 19.92
N VAL A 88 -30.25 -15.20 18.61
CA VAL A 88 -31.39 -15.95 18.04
C VAL A 88 -31.40 -17.43 18.47
N VAL A 89 -30.24 -18.08 18.53
CA VAL A 89 -30.13 -19.48 18.99
C VAL A 89 -30.49 -19.58 20.48
N LEU A 90 -29.94 -18.69 21.32
CA LEU A 90 -30.21 -18.67 22.75
C LEU A 90 -31.69 -18.39 23.06
N ASP A 91 -32.33 -17.48 22.33
CA ASP A 91 -33.74 -17.16 22.51
C ASP A 91 -34.65 -18.34 22.12
N LYS A 92 -34.25 -19.07 21.07
CA LYS A 92 -34.92 -20.31 20.66
C LYS A 92 -34.78 -21.43 21.69
N GLU A 93 -33.61 -21.59 22.33
CA GLU A 93 -33.40 -22.57 23.40
C GLU A 93 -34.23 -22.24 24.64
N ARG A 94 -34.29 -20.96 25.06
CA ARG A 94 -35.12 -20.53 26.21
C ARG A 94 -36.61 -20.75 25.97
N GLY A 95 -37.12 -20.46 24.78
CA GLY A 95 -38.53 -20.70 24.44
C GLY A 95 -38.92 -22.19 24.43
N VAL A 96 -37.98 -23.09 24.14
CA VAL A 96 -38.18 -24.55 24.24
C VAL A 96 -38.17 -25.01 25.69
N GLU A 97 -37.28 -24.45 26.53
CA GLU A 97 -37.26 -24.75 27.97
C GLU A 97 -38.55 -24.29 28.67
N GLU A 98 -39.05 -23.08 28.38
CA GLU A 98 -40.31 -22.56 28.96
C GLU A 98 -41.54 -23.41 28.56
N GLN A 99 -41.64 -23.87 27.30
CA GLN A 99 -42.74 -24.75 26.87
C GLN A 99 -42.68 -26.16 27.46
N SER A 100 -41.50 -26.65 27.81
CA SER A 100 -41.34 -27.97 28.45
C SER A 100 -41.64 -27.98 29.95
N GLN A 101 -41.70 -26.81 30.59
CA GLN A 101 -41.93 -26.68 32.04
C GLN A 101 -43.35 -26.23 32.42
N THR A 102 -44.21 -25.82 31.49
CA THR A 102 -45.64 -25.54 31.77
C THR A 102 -46.44 -26.84 31.93
N PRO A 103 -46.99 -27.17 33.11
CA PRO A 103 -47.97 -28.23 33.26
C PRO A 103 -49.31 -27.77 32.67
N GLY A 104 -49.94 -28.64 31.89
CA GLY A 104 -51.28 -28.42 31.32
C GLY A 104 -52.41 -28.44 32.34
#